data_AF-A0A8B8SKA5-F1
#
_entry.id   AF-A0A8B8SKA5-F1
#
_cell.length_a   1.000
_cell.length_b   1.000
_cell.length_c   1.000
_cell.angle_alpha   90.00
_cell.angle_beta   90.00
_cell.angle_gamma   90.00
#
_symmetry.space_group_name_H-M   'P 1'
#
loop_
_entity.id
_entity.type
_entity.pdbx_description
1 polymer ?
#
loop_
_entity_poly.entity_id
_entity_poly.type
_entity_poly.pdbx_seq_one_letter_code
_entity_poly.pdbx_strand_id
1 'polypeptide(L)'
;MMKLRSLFTSLPWLCVLLNTCPSQGVTGKKPNVVLIMVDDLGIGDLGCYGNDTMRTPHIDRLAREGVRLTQHISAASMCTPSRSAFLTGRYPIRSGMVSNKISRVIRSLGASAGLPPNETTFAALLKKQGYSTGLIGKWHQGLNCQSRSDHCHHPYNYGFDYFYGMPSTLEDSCWPDPSRNMELAISSRLWLCVQLVALAALTVTLGKLSRWIAVSWSLILSMILFVFLLGYFLFSSYTSQLYWDCLLLREHEITEQPMKAERAGSIMVREAVSFLER
;
A
#
# COMPACT_ATOMS: atom_id res chain seq x y z
N MET A 1 31.56 -71.99 56.27
CA MET A 1 30.52 -71.86 55.22
C MET A 1 30.27 -70.38 54.96
N MET A 2 29.99 -70.05 53.70
CA MET A 2 30.33 -68.82 52.95
C MET A 2 30.04 -67.44 53.57
N LYS A 3 31.02 -66.54 53.34
CA LYS A 3 30.99 -65.08 53.46
C LYS A 3 30.19 -64.47 52.29
N LEU A 4 29.33 -63.51 52.60
CA LEU A 4 28.72 -62.59 51.62
C LEU A 4 29.56 -61.31 51.59
N ARG A 5 30.44 -61.17 50.58
CA ARG A 5 31.11 -59.92 50.23
C ARG A 5 31.16 -59.81 48.71
N SER A 6 31.01 -58.58 48.22
CA SER A 6 31.32 -58.11 46.86
C SER A 6 30.29 -58.42 45.78
N LEU A 7 29.38 -57.47 45.54
CA LEU A 7 28.78 -57.18 44.24
C LEU A 7 28.48 -55.67 44.15
N PHE A 8 29.55 -54.87 44.18
CA PHE A 8 29.52 -53.42 43.92
C PHE A 8 30.67 -53.06 42.97
N THR A 9 30.82 -53.78 41.86
CA THR A 9 31.81 -53.44 40.83
C THR A 9 31.35 -53.98 39.48
N SER A 10 30.44 -53.26 38.80
CA SER A 10 30.35 -53.21 37.33
C SER A 10 29.03 -52.55 36.92
N LEU A 11 29.03 -51.21 36.79
CA LEU A 11 28.34 -50.46 35.73
C LEU A 11 28.42 -48.94 36.05
N PRO A 12 29.57 -48.27 35.84
CA PRO A 12 29.52 -46.83 35.62
C PRO A 12 30.16 -46.42 34.27
N TRP A 13 30.04 -47.24 33.24
CA TRP A 13 30.69 -46.96 31.94
C TRP A 13 29.76 -46.93 30.72
N LEU A 14 28.43 -47.04 30.91
CA LEU A 14 27.46 -46.99 29.79
C LEU A 14 26.67 -45.69 29.69
N CYS A 15 26.99 -44.67 30.49
CA CYS A 15 26.37 -43.33 30.39
C CYS A 15 27.30 -42.23 29.85
N VAL A 16 28.54 -42.56 29.48
CA VAL A 16 29.53 -41.59 28.97
C VAL A 16 29.58 -41.56 27.43
N LEU A 17 28.82 -42.43 26.74
CA LEU A 17 28.75 -42.47 25.27
C LEU A 17 27.45 -41.92 24.68
N LEU A 18 26.64 -41.19 25.46
CA LEU A 18 25.78 -40.17 24.89
C LEU A 18 26.68 -38.99 24.53
N ASN A 19 27.43 -39.20 23.43
CA ASN A 19 28.05 -38.15 22.65
C ASN A 19 27.01 -37.04 22.55
N THR A 20 27.28 -35.95 23.26
CA THR A 20 26.76 -34.63 22.97
C THR A 20 26.99 -34.44 21.48
N CYS A 21 25.98 -34.74 20.66
CA CYS A 21 25.98 -34.27 19.29
C CYS A 21 26.11 -32.76 19.45
N PRO A 22 27.24 -32.15 19.07
CA PRO A 22 27.25 -30.71 19.04
C PRO A 22 26.13 -30.38 18.06
N SER A 23 25.08 -29.74 18.56
CA SER A 23 24.20 -28.97 17.70
C SER A 23 25.16 -28.08 16.94
N GLN A 24 25.52 -28.50 15.73
CA GLN A 24 26.07 -27.60 14.74
C GLN A 24 24.96 -26.58 14.60
N GLY A 25 25.04 -25.51 15.40
CA GLY A 25 24.26 -24.32 15.16
C GLY A 25 24.49 -24.07 13.69
N VAL A 26 23.41 -24.09 12.91
CA VAL A 26 23.47 -23.83 11.50
C VAL A 26 24.06 -22.43 11.39
N THR A 27 25.38 -22.35 11.25
CA THR A 27 26.14 -21.18 10.82
C THR A 27 25.96 -21.00 9.31
N GLY A 28 24.83 -21.48 8.78
CA GLY A 28 24.34 -21.12 7.48
C GLY A 28 24.01 -19.65 7.50
N LYS A 29 24.54 -18.92 6.52
CA LYS A 29 24.09 -17.55 6.25
C LYS A 29 22.56 -17.56 6.15
N LYS A 30 21.91 -16.65 6.87
CA LYS A 30 20.46 -16.44 6.78
C LYS A 30 20.09 -16.23 5.30
N PRO A 31 19.07 -16.91 4.77
CA PRO A 31 18.69 -16.77 3.36
C PRO A 31 18.07 -15.40 3.10
N ASN A 32 18.23 -14.86 1.89
CA ASN A 32 17.46 -13.69 1.48
C ASN A 32 16.02 -14.09 1.19
N VAL A 33 15.06 -13.33 1.71
CA VAL A 33 13.62 -13.57 1.51
C VAL A 33 13.07 -12.50 0.59
N VAL A 34 12.64 -12.88 -0.61
CA VAL A 34 12.02 -11.99 -1.59
C VAL A 34 10.56 -12.42 -1.79
N LEU A 35 9.63 -11.53 -1.45
CA LEU A 35 8.19 -11.77 -1.55
C LEU A 35 7.62 -10.92 -2.69
N ILE A 36 7.09 -11.56 -3.72
CA ILE A 36 6.47 -10.91 -4.87
C ILE A 36 4.95 -11.08 -4.74
N MET A 37 4.23 -9.99 -4.49
CA MET A 37 2.77 -9.96 -4.46
C MET A 37 2.24 -9.17 -5.64
N VAL A 38 1.49 -9.83 -6.51
CA VAL A 38 0.83 -9.20 -7.65
C VAL A 38 -0.59 -8.80 -7.25
N ASP A 39 -1.04 -7.65 -7.76
CA ASP A 39 -2.36 -7.08 -7.47
C ASP A 39 -3.34 -7.56 -8.55
N ASP A 40 -4.49 -8.09 -8.13
CA ASP A 40 -5.61 -8.53 -8.99
C ASP A 40 -5.26 -9.51 -10.13
N LEU A 41 -4.19 -10.31 -9.95
CA LEU A 41 -3.84 -11.40 -10.87
C LEU A 41 -4.71 -12.63 -10.63
N GLY A 42 -5.43 -13.08 -11.66
CA GLY A 42 -6.20 -14.31 -11.65
C GLY A 42 -5.31 -15.56 -11.75
N ILE A 43 -5.75 -16.66 -11.13
CA ILE A 43 -5.03 -17.94 -11.20
C ILE A 43 -4.85 -18.44 -12.64
N GLY A 44 -5.79 -18.12 -13.53
CA GLY A 44 -5.76 -18.48 -14.94
C GLY A 44 -4.96 -17.54 -15.85
N ASP A 45 -4.30 -16.50 -15.32
CA ASP A 45 -3.57 -15.52 -16.15
C ASP A 45 -2.16 -15.97 -16.51
N LEU A 46 -1.58 -16.88 -15.73
CA LEU A 46 -0.20 -17.33 -15.88
C LEU A 46 -0.10 -18.56 -16.79
N GLY A 47 0.93 -18.60 -17.62
CA GLY A 47 1.17 -19.75 -18.51
C GLY A 47 1.35 -21.06 -17.76
N CYS A 48 2.04 -21.03 -16.63
CA CYS A 48 2.21 -22.18 -15.75
C CYS A 48 0.91 -22.66 -15.08
N TYR A 49 -0.22 -21.96 -15.23
CA TYR A 49 -1.54 -22.42 -14.79
C TYR A 49 -2.51 -22.67 -15.96
N GLY A 50 -2.02 -22.65 -17.20
CA GLY A 50 -2.76 -23.05 -18.40
C GLY A 50 -3.09 -21.92 -19.38
N ASN A 51 -2.66 -20.68 -19.12
CA ASN A 51 -2.86 -19.59 -20.08
C ASN A 51 -1.92 -19.74 -21.28
N ASP A 52 -2.43 -19.67 -22.50
CA ASP A 52 -1.63 -19.76 -23.74
C ASP A 52 -1.50 -18.41 -24.48
N THR A 53 -2.16 -17.37 -23.97
CA THR A 53 -2.23 -16.04 -24.59
C THR A 53 -1.27 -15.05 -23.92
N MET A 54 -1.15 -15.10 -22.60
CA MET A 54 -0.31 -14.21 -21.80
C MET A 54 1.15 -14.67 -21.80
N ARG A 55 2.07 -13.71 -21.95
CA ARG A 55 3.52 -13.99 -21.97
C ARG A 55 4.12 -13.84 -20.58
N THR A 56 4.27 -14.96 -19.85
CA THR A 56 4.79 -14.99 -18.47
C THR A 56 6.08 -15.81 -18.29
N PRO A 57 7.05 -15.76 -19.22
CA PRO A 57 8.14 -16.74 -19.29
C PRO A 57 9.02 -16.81 -18.03
N HIS A 58 9.18 -15.68 -17.31
CA HIS A 58 9.94 -15.63 -16.06
C HIS A 58 9.21 -16.29 -14.89
N ILE A 59 7.89 -16.09 -14.77
CA ILE A 59 7.07 -16.74 -13.76
C ILE A 59 6.94 -18.23 -14.06
N ASP A 60 6.80 -18.59 -15.33
CA ASP A 60 6.74 -19.99 -15.75
C ASP A 60 8.05 -20.73 -15.50
N ARG A 61 9.19 -20.03 -15.65
CA ARG A 61 10.50 -20.54 -15.26
C ARG A 61 10.59 -20.75 -13.75
N LEU A 62 10.19 -19.77 -12.93
CA LEU A 62 10.17 -19.91 -11.46
C LEU A 62 9.30 -21.10 -11.01
N ALA A 63 8.14 -21.30 -11.63
CA ALA A 63 7.27 -22.43 -11.34
C ALA A 63 7.88 -23.79 -11.71
N ARG A 64 8.70 -23.85 -12.78
CA ARG A 64 9.41 -25.07 -13.21
C ARG A 64 10.64 -25.38 -12.34
N GLU A 65 11.34 -24.35 -11.89
CA GLU A 65 12.57 -24.46 -11.08
C GLU A 65 12.28 -24.59 -9.57
N GLY A 66 11.03 -24.36 -9.16
CA GLY A 66 10.61 -24.36 -7.75
C GLY A 66 9.32 -25.12 -7.50
N VAL A 67 8.56 -24.65 -6.50
CA VAL A 67 7.27 -25.24 -6.11
C VAL A 67 6.14 -24.40 -6.69
N ARG A 68 5.18 -25.06 -7.36
CA ARG A 68 3.93 -24.47 -7.84
C ARG A 68 2.77 -24.93 -6.95
N LEU A 69 2.08 -23.99 -6.32
CA LEU A 69 0.95 -24.27 -5.43
C LEU A 69 -0.36 -24.31 -6.24
N THR A 70 -1.02 -25.46 -6.28
CA THR A 70 -2.34 -25.59 -6.94
C THR A 70 -3.51 -25.13 -6.06
N GLN A 71 -3.27 -24.90 -4.77
CA GLN A 71 -4.28 -24.45 -3.80
C GLN A 71 -3.68 -23.42 -2.83
N HIS A 72 -3.36 -22.24 -3.35
CA HIS A 72 -2.95 -21.08 -2.54
C HIS A 72 -4.14 -20.13 -2.35
N ILE A 73 -4.64 -20.00 -1.12
CA ILE A 73 -5.90 -19.31 -0.82
C ILE A 73 -5.59 -18.02 -0.07
N SER A 74 -6.01 -16.88 -0.62
CA SER A 74 -5.93 -15.61 0.09
C SER A 74 -6.96 -15.55 1.23
N ALA A 75 -6.58 -14.94 2.35
CA ALA A 75 -7.49 -14.83 3.51
C ALA A 75 -8.70 -13.90 3.26
N ALA A 76 -8.67 -13.14 2.16
CA ALA A 76 -9.79 -12.33 1.66
C ALA A 76 -9.66 -12.09 0.15
N SER A 77 -10.77 -11.78 -0.50
CA SER A 77 -10.85 -11.45 -1.94
C SER A 77 -10.62 -9.97 -2.26
N MET A 78 -10.29 -9.14 -1.26
CA MET A 78 -10.09 -7.69 -1.42
C MET A 78 -8.70 -7.29 -0.95
N CYS A 79 -8.15 -6.24 -1.56
CA CYS A 79 -6.76 -5.78 -1.35
C CYS A 79 -6.40 -5.54 0.14
N THR A 80 -7.08 -4.59 0.81
CA THR A 80 -6.79 -4.21 2.20
C THR A 80 -6.82 -5.41 3.16
N PRO A 81 -7.92 -6.20 3.26
CA PRO A 81 -7.95 -7.35 4.15
C PRO A 81 -6.91 -8.42 3.76
N SER A 82 -6.76 -8.76 2.48
CA SER A 82 -5.80 -9.79 2.04
C SER A 82 -4.37 -9.44 2.43
N ARG A 83 -3.95 -8.19 2.17
CA ARG A 83 -2.62 -7.69 2.55
C ARG A 83 -2.43 -7.61 4.06
N SER A 84 -3.46 -7.25 4.83
CA SER A 84 -3.40 -7.24 6.30
C SER A 84 -3.13 -8.64 6.87
N ALA A 85 -3.79 -9.66 6.31
CA ALA A 85 -3.58 -11.05 6.72
C ALA A 85 -2.22 -11.57 6.30
N PHE A 86 -1.76 -11.21 5.09
CA PHE A 86 -0.42 -11.56 4.62
C PHE A 86 0.67 -11.00 5.53
N LEU A 87 0.55 -9.75 5.94
CA LEU A 87 1.52 -9.09 6.82
C LEU A 87 1.56 -9.70 8.22
N THR A 88 0.39 -10.03 8.77
CA THR A 88 0.23 -10.42 10.20
C THR A 88 0.12 -11.92 10.45
N GLY A 89 -0.14 -12.72 9.41
CA GLY A 89 -0.49 -14.13 9.54
C GLY A 89 -1.84 -14.38 10.24
N ARG A 90 -2.70 -13.36 10.36
CA ARG A 90 -3.97 -13.41 11.10
C ARG A 90 -5.15 -13.14 10.16
N TYR A 91 -6.29 -13.76 10.44
CA TYR A 91 -7.51 -13.43 9.72
C TYR A 91 -7.85 -11.93 9.86
N PRO A 92 -8.26 -11.23 8.79
CA PRO A 92 -8.46 -9.78 8.80
C PRO A 92 -9.47 -9.28 9.84
N ILE A 93 -10.45 -10.11 10.20
CA ILE A 93 -11.42 -9.80 11.27
C ILE A 93 -10.75 -9.57 12.63
N ARG A 94 -9.58 -10.18 12.88
CA ARG A 94 -8.86 -10.07 14.15
C ARG A 94 -8.15 -8.72 14.33
N SER A 95 -7.75 -8.10 13.23
CA SER A 95 -7.15 -6.77 13.18
C SER A 95 -8.17 -5.69 12.85
N GLY A 96 -9.46 -6.04 12.69
CA GLY A 96 -10.50 -5.09 12.29
C GLY A 96 -10.34 -4.56 10.85
N MET A 97 -9.49 -5.17 10.03
CA MET A 97 -9.21 -4.77 8.64
C MET A 97 -10.28 -5.29 7.67
N VAL A 98 -11.55 -5.24 8.09
CA VAL A 98 -12.72 -5.68 7.32
C VAL A 98 -13.84 -4.66 7.46
N SER A 99 -14.77 -4.66 6.51
CA SER A 99 -15.93 -3.78 6.53
C SER A 99 -17.15 -4.53 5.97
N ASN A 100 -18.29 -4.33 6.61
CA ASN A 100 -19.61 -4.77 6.13
C ASN A 100 -20.32 -3.70 5.29
N LYS A 101 -19.71 -2.52 5.12
CA LYS A 101 -20.23 -1.44 4.29
C LYS A 101 -19.94 -1.70 2.81
N ILE A 102 -20.45 -0.82 1.95
CA ILE A 102 -20.23 -0.85 0.50
C ILE A 102 -18.72 -0.87 0.19
N SER A 103 -17.93 -0.02 0.85
CA SER A 103 -16.47 -0.08 0.73
C SER A 103 -15.88 -1.12 1.67
N ARG A 104 -15.20 -2.11 1.08
CA ARG A 104 -14.48 -3.19 1.78
C ARG A 104 -12.96 -2.99 1.83
N VAL A 105 -12.49 -1.83 1.36
CA VAL A 105 -11.09 -1.42 1.30
C VAL A 105 -10.94 0.04 1.73
N ILE A 106 -9.71 0.46 2.05
CA ILE A 106 -9.38 1.85 2.34
C ILE A 106 -9.33 2.61 1.02
N ARG A 107 -10.31 3.48 0.79
CA ARG A 107 -10.47 4.19 -0.49
C ARG A 107 -9.76 5.53 -0.60
N SER A 108 -9.29 6.08 0.51
CA SER A 108 -8.63 7.38 0.48
C SER A 108 -7.53 7.45 1.53
N LEU A 109 -6.46 8.15 1.19
CA LEU A 109 -5.37 8.49 2.09
C LEU A 109 -5.78 9.49 3.18
N GLY A 110 -6.91 10.18 3.00
CA GLY A 110 -7.52 11.01 4.04
C GLY A 110 -8.26 10.21 5.12
N ALA A 111 -8.47 8.91 4.92
CA ALA A 111 -9.10 8.06 5.93
C ALA A 111 -8.11 7.76 7.07
N SER A 112 -8.59 7.86 8.31
CA SER A 112 -7.85 7.45 9.51
C SER A 112 -7.80 5.92 9.71
N ALA A 113 -8.24 5.15 8.72
CA ALA A 113 -8.30 3.70 8.78
C ALA A 113 -6.97 3.12 8.30
N GLY A 114 -6.46 2.14 9.03
CA GLY A 114 -5.24 1.43 8.67
C GLY A 114 -4.97 0.27 9.60
N LEU A 115 -3.89 -0.47 9.31
CA LEU A 115 -3.48 -1.62 10.11
C LEU A 115 -3.26 -1.14 11.57
N PRO A 116 -3.86 -1.77 12.59
CA PRO A 116 -3.68 -1.29 13.96
C PRO A 116 -2.21 -1.34 14.41
N PRO A 117 -1.73 -0.36 15.18
CA PRO A 117 -0.33 -0.29 15.62
C PRO A 117 0.08 -1.42 16.59
N ASN A 118 -0.89 -2.14 17.15
CA ASN A 118 -0.64 -3.31 18.01
C ASN A 118 -0.48 -4.63 17.23
N GLU A 119 -0.71 -4.63 15.91
CA GLU A 119 -0.47 -5.81 15.08
C GLU A 119 1.03 -5.96 14.77
N THR A 120 1.52 -7.20 14.81
CA THR A 120 2.92 -7.52 14.50
C THR A 120 3.01 -8.11 13.11
N THR A 121 3.86 -7.54 12.25
CA THR A 121 4.07 -8.04 10.89
C THR A 121 5.27 -8.99 10.81
N PHE A 122 5.33 -9.81 9.76
CA PHE A 122 6.52 -10.61 9.47
C PHE A 122 7.78 -9.73 9.28
N ALA A 123 7.64 -8.51 8.74
CA ALA A 123 8.75 -7.59 8.54
C ALA A 123 9.34 -7.14 9.89
N ALA A 124 8.50 -6.77 10.86
CA ALA A 124 8.93 -6.45 12.21
C ALA A 124 9.64 -7.63 12.91
N LEU A 125 9.18 -8.87 12.66
CA LEU A 125 9.83 -10.06 13.17
C LEU A 125 11.20 -10.31 12.51
N LEU A 126 11.29 -10.19 11.19
CA LEU A 126 12.55 -10.35 10.44
C LEU A 126 13.57 -9.27 10.82
N LYS A 127 13.14 -8.02 10.96
CA LYS A 127 13.98 -6.91 11.42
C LYS A 127 14.60 -7.19 12.80
N LYS A 128 13.84 -7.76 13.75
CA LYS A 128 14.38 -8.21 15.05
C LYS A 128 15.43 -9.31 14.91
N GLN A 129 15.38 -10.10 13.83
CA GLN A 129 16.37 -11.11 13.50
C GLN A 129 17.55 -10.54 12.70
N GLY A 130 17.66 -9.22 12.54
CA GLY A 130 18.78 -8.57 11.86
C GLY A 130 18.70 -8.59 10.33
N TYR A 131 17.52 -8.79 9.76
CA TYR A 131 17.30 -8.57 8.33
C TYR A 131 17.13 -7.09 8.02
N SER A 132 17.71 -6.65 6.91
CA SER A 132 17.30 -5.41 6.24
C SER A 132 15.96 -5.64 5.54
N THR A 133 14.98 -4.78 5.79
CA THR A 133 13.61 -4.97 5.31
C THR A 133 13.17 -3.84 4.39
N GLY A 134 12.60 -4.18 3.23
CA GLY A 134 12.16 -3.20 2.24
C GLY A 134 10.78 -3.53 1.69
N LEU A 135 9.96 -2.50 1.50
CA LEU A 135 8.69 -2.58 0.79
C LEU A 135 8.78 -1.69 -0.46
N ILE A 136 8.64 -2.28 -1.64
CA ILE A 136 8.57 -1.53 -2.89
C ILE A 136 7.23 -1.83 -3.56
N GLY A 137 6.45 -0.79 -3.87
CA GLY A 137 5.14 -0.88 -4.49
C GLY A 137 3.98 -0.50 -3.58
N LYS A 138 2.91 -1.30 -3.60
CA LYS A 138 1.63 -0.97 -2.96
C LYS A 138 1.58 -1.37 -1.48
N TRP A 139 1.24 -0.43 -0.62
CA TRP A 139 0.99 -0.67 0.80
C TRP A 139 -0.48 -1.00 1.08
N HIS A 140 -1.38 -0.03 0.89
CA HIS A 140 -2.83 -0.15 1.05
C HIS A 140 -3.29 -0.62 2.45
N GLN A 141 -2.60 -0.17 3.50
CA GLN A 141 -2.93 -0.40 4.91
C GLN A 141 -3.09 0.90 5.72
N GLY A 142 -3.46 1.99 5.05
CA GLY A 142 -3.59 3.32 5.65
C GLY A 142 -2.29 4.12 5.62
N LEU A 143 -2.38 5.39 6.02
CA LEU A 143 -1.22 6.28 6.12
C LEU A 143 -1.22 7.05 7.46
N ASN A 144 -2.28 7.80 7.73
CA ASN A 144 -2.39 8.72 8.86
C ASN A 144 -3.48 8.32 9.86
N CYS A 145 -3.41 8.83 11.10
CA CYS A 145 -4.39 8.60 12.15
C CYS A 145 -5.20 9.85 12.48
N GLN A 146 -4.56 10.83 13.13
CA GLN A 146 -5.19 12.03 13.67
C GLN A 146 -4.80 13.28 12.88
N SER A 147 -3.59 13.31 12.33
CA SER A 147 -3.05 14.44 11.59
C SER A 147 -2.44 13.99 10.27
N ARG A 148 -2.38 14.91 9.30
CA ARG A 148 -1.84 14.64 7.95
C ARG A 148 -0.37 14.18 7.94
N SER A 149 0.38 14.45 9.01
CA SER A 149 1.82 14.23 9.09
C SER A 149 2.22 13.19 10.13
N ASP A 150 1.28 12.53 10.82
CA ASP A 150 1.65 11.56 11.86
C ASP A 150 2.14 10.23 11.28
N HIS A 151 1.72 9.89 10.07
CA HIS A 151 2.13 8.69 9.34
C HIS A 151 2.00 7.42 10.20
N CYS A 152 1.02 7.36 11.11
CA CYS A 152 0.93 6.28 12.09
C CYS A 152 0.81 4.88 11.46
N HIS A 153 0.22 4.79 10.26
CA HIS A 153 0.02 3.56 9.50
C HIS A 153 1.08 3.34 8.41
N HIS A 154 2.13 4.16 8.39
CA HIS A 154 3.22 4.07 7.41
C HIS A 154 4.04 2.77 7.58
N PRO A 155 4.56 2.16 6.49
CA PRO A 155 5.34 0.91 6.54
C PRO A 155 6.47 0.88 7.58
N TYR A 156 7.09 2.03 7.87
CA TYR A 156 8.17 2.14 8.85
C TYR A 156 7.74 1.73 10.26
N ASN A 157 6.48 1.97 10.62
CA ASN A 157 5.90 1.57 11.90
C ASN A 157 5.61 0.06 11.97
N TYR A 158 5.72 -0.65 10.84
CA TYR A 158 5.47 -2.09 10.73
C TYR A 158 6.72 -2.85 10.32
N GLY A 159 7.89 -2.30 10.67
CA GLY A 159 9.15 -3.02 10.59
C GLY A 159 9.77 -3.12 9.21
N PHE A 160 9.43 -2.22 8.28
CA PHE A 160 10.19 -2.00 7.05
C PHE A 160 11.21 -0.86 7.25
N ASP A 161 12.46 -1.07 6.83
CA ASP A 161 13.55 -0.08 6.88
C ASP A 161 13.57 0.82 5.64
N TYR A 162 13.00 0.35 4.54
CA TYR A 162 12.90 1.09 3.28
C TYR A 162 11.50 0.99 2.70
N PHE A 163 10.99 2.12 2.19
CA PHE A 163 9.73 2.16 1.45
C PHE A 163 9.86 3.01 0.20
N TYR A 164 9.46 2.46 -0.93
CA TYR A 164 9.22 3.24 -2.14
C TYR A 164 7.93 2.76 -2.80
N GLY A 165 6.93 3.62 -2.94
CA GLY A 165 5.73 3.29 -3.69
C GLY A 165 4.47 4.00 -3.21
N MET A 166 3.34 3.35 -3.41
CA MET A 166 2.02 3.95 -3.18
C MET A 166 1.52 3.56 -1.79
N PRO A 167 1.20 4.52 -0.90
CA PRO A 167 0.53 4.21 0.36
C PRO A 167 -0.91 3.70 0.13
N SER A 168 -1.56 4.13 -0.97
CA SER A 168 -2.89 3.71 -1.39
C SER A 168 -2.84 2.57 -2.42
N THR A 169 -3.99 2.28 -3.03
CA THR A 169 -4.11 1.46 -4.24
C THR A 169 -3.92 2.28 -5.51
N LEU A 170 -3.56 1.62 -6.61
CA LEU A 170 -3.77 2.18 -7.92
C LEU A 170 -5.29 2.19 -8.16
N GLU A 171 -5.87 3.38 -8.27
CA GLU A 171 -7.25 3.55 -8.71
C GLU A 171 -7.27 3.93 -10.19
N ASP A 172 -8.42 3.70 -10.85
CA ASP A 172 -8.61 4.09 -12.24
C ASP A 172 -8.20 5.55 -12.44
N SER A 173 -8.61 6.44 -11.54
CA SER A 173 -8.29 7.87 -11.51
C SER A 173 -6.81 8.18 -11.69
N CYS A 174 -5.90 7.32 -11.21
CA CYS A 174 -4.46 7.48 -11.31
C CYS A 174 -3.85 7.04 -12.66
N TRP A 175 -4.59 6.28 -13.47
CA TRP A 175 -4.16 5.82 -14.78
C TRP A 175 -4.53 6.83 -15.88
N PRO A 176 -3.66 7.09 -16.88
CA PRO A 176 -4.01 7.93 -18.02
C PRO A 176 -4.96 7.19 -18.96
N ASP A 177 -6.14 7.75 -19.17
CA ASP A 177 -7.16 7.22 -20.06
C ASP A 177 -7.54 8.29 -21.09
N PRO A 178 -7.48 7.97 -22.40
CA PRO A 178 -7.87 8.89 -23.47
C PRO A 178 -9.27 9.47 -23.32
N SER A 179 -10.22 8.70 -22.77
CA SER A 179 -11.59 9.17 -22.51
C SER A 179 -11.64 10.19 -21.36
N ARG A 180 -10.74 10.07 -20.38
CA ARG A 180 -10.59 11.03 -19.27
C ARG A 180 -9.79 12.26 -19.63
N ASN A 181 -8.98 12.24 -20.69
CA ASN A 181 -8.44 13.48 -21.26
C ASN A 181 -9.58 14.42 -21.68
N MET A 182 -10.71 13.88 -22.15
CA MET A 182 -11.91 14.67 -22.41
C MET A 182 -12.53 15.20 -21.11
N GLU A 183 -12.68 14.37 -20.07
CA GLU A 183 -13.22 14.82 -18.77
C GLU A 183 -12.33 15.88 -18.09
N LEU A 184 -11.01 15.73 -18.15
CA LEU A 184 -10.03 16.72 -17.68
C LEU A 184 -10.07 17.99 -18.54
N ALA A 185 -10.25 17.88 -19.85
CA ALA A 185 -10.45 19.02 -20.74
C ALA A 185 -11.77 19.75 -20.46
N ILE A 186 -12.85 19.01 -20.16
CA ILE A 186 -14.14 19.58 -19.77
C ILE A 186 -14.01 20.25 -18.40
N SER A 187 -13.39 19.59 -17.42
CA SER A 187 -13.19 20.11 -16.07
C SER A 187 -12.33 21.38 -16.07
N SER A 188 -11.23 21.40 -16.83
CA SER A 188 -10.40 22.61 -16.98
C SER A 188 -11.14 23.76 -17.66
N ARG A 189 -11.97 23.50 -18.67
CA ARG A 189 -12.85 24.50 -19.27
C ARG A 189 -13.92 25.00 -18.30
N LEU A 190 -14.55 24.11 -17.54
CA LEU A 190 -15.52 24.46 -16.51
C LEU A 190 -14.87 25.31 -15.40
N TRP A 191 -13.64 24.99 -15.00
CA TRP A 191 -12.88 25.77 -14.03
C TRP A 191 -12.57 27.18 -14.55
N LEU A 192 -12.18 27.31 -15.82
CA LEU A 192 -12.02 28.60 -16.48
C LEU A 192 -13.35 29.38 -16.49
N CYS A 193 -14.47 28.74 -16.80
CA CYS A 193 -15.79 29.36 -16.73
C CYS A 193 -16.11 29.86 -15.31
N VAL A 194 -15.82 29.08 -14.27
CA VAL A 194 -15.99 29.51 -12.87
C VAL A 194 -15.13 30.74 -12.57
N GLN A 195 -13.87 30.76 -13.00
CA GLN A 195 -12.98 31.92 -12.84
C GLN A 195 -13.51 33.16 -13.54
N LEU A 196 -14.06 33.02 -14.76
CA LEU A 196 -14.66 34.12 -15.51
C LEU A 196 -15.93 34.65 -14.82
N VAL A 197 -16.81 33.77 -14.31
CA VAL A 197 -18.00 34.19 -13.57
C VAL A 197 -17.61 34.83 -12.23
N ALA A 198 -16.57 34.34 -11.56
CA ALA A 198 -16.02 34.96 -10.36
C ALA A 198 -15.49 36.37 -10.63
N LEU A 199 -14.76 36.55 -11.74
CA LEU A 199 -14.26 37.86 -12.19
C LEU A 199 -15.42 38.80 -12.53
N ALA A 200 -16.48 38.31 -13.17
CA ALA A 200 -17.68 39.09 -13.45
C ALA A 200 -18.42 39.51 -12.16
N ALA A 201 -18.54 38.61 -11.18
CA ALA A 201 -19.10 38.95 -9.88
C ALA A 201 -18.26 40.02 -9.16
N LEU A 202 -16.92 39.92 -9.24
CA LEU A 202 -15.99 40.89 -8.70
C LEU A 202 -16.13 42.27 -9.37
N THR A 203 -16.19 42.33 -10.71
CA THR A 203 -16.35 43.59 -11.44
C THR A 203 -17.69 44.26 -11.17
N VAL A 204 -18.79 43.50 -11.07
CA VAL A 204 -20.10 44.03 -10.66
C VAL A 204 -20.06 44.57 -9.23
N THR A 205 -19.37 43.87 -8.32
CA THR A 205 -19.19 44.32 -6.93
C THR A 205 -18.41 45.63 -6.87
N LEU A 206 -17.29 45.74 -7.60
CA LEU A 206 -16.49 46.96 -7.69
C LEU A 206 -17.26 48.11 -8.35
N GLY A 207 -18.01 47.84 -9.43
CA GLY A 207 -18.86 48.82 -10.11
C GLY A 207 -20.02 49.32 -9.23
N LYS A 208 -20.55 48.46 -8.36
CA LYS A 208 -21.55 48.84 -7.35
C LYS A 208 -20.92 49.73 -6.26
N LEU A 209 -19.73 49.38 -5.78
CA LEU A 209 -18.99 50.15 -4.77
C LEU A 209 -18.54 51.52 -5.31
N SER A 210 -18.12 51.60 -6.57
CA SER A 210 -17.76 52.87 -7.25
C SER A 210 -18.97 53.71 -7.68
N ARG A 211 -20.20 53.21 -7.45
CA ARG A 211 -21.48 53.82 -7.87
C ARG A 211 -21.69 53.95 -9.38
N TRP A 212 -20.95 53.19 -10.17
CA TRP A 212 -21.08 53.19 -11.64
C TRP A 212 -22.25 52.32 -12.13
N ILE A 213 -22.70 51.36 -11.31
CA ILE A 213 -23.72 50.38 -11.68
C ILE A 213 -24.77 50.25 -10.57
N ALA A 214 -26.05 50.28 -10.95
CA ALA A 214 -27.19 50.13 -10.04
C ALA A 214 -27.68 48.66 -9.98
N VAL A 215 -26.99 47.82 -9.20
CA VAL A 215 -27.41 46.42 -8.92
C VAL A 215 -27.79 46.26 -7.44
N SER A 216 -28.72 45.37 -7.10
CA SER A 216 -29.07 45.07 -5.70
C SER A 216 -27.99 44.22 -5.00
N TRP A 217 -27.73 44.47 -3.72
CA TRP A 217 -26.79 43.68 -2.93
C TRP A 217 -27.19 42.19 -2.84
N SER A 218 -28.49 41.90 -2.84
CA SER A 218 -29.02 40.54 -2.83
C SER A 218 -28.64 39.74 -4.08
N LEU A 219 -28.63 40.38 -5.26
CA LEU A 219 -28.18 39.72 -6.50
C LEU A 219 -26.68 39.44 -6.47
N ILE A 220 -25.87 40.38 -5.99
CA ILE A 220 -24.41 40.22 -5.85
C ILE A 220 -24.09 39.06 -4.91
N LEU A 221 -24.73 39.01 -3.74
CA LEU A 221 -24.54 37.92 -2.77
C LEU A 221 -24.97 36.57 -3.34
N SER A 222 -26.08 36.52 -4.08
CA SER A 222 -26.53 35.30 -4.76
C SER A 222 -25.53 34.81 -5.81
N MET A 223 -24.97 35.71 -6.62
CA MET A 223 -23.94 35.35 -7.60
C MET A 223 -22.65 34.86 -6.95
N ILE A 224 -22.19 35.52 -5.88
CA ILE A 224 -21.01 35.09 -5.12
C ILE A 224 -21.24 33.71 -4.50
N LEU A 225 -22.40 33.47 -3.90
CA LEU A 225 -22.76 32.17 -3.33
C LEU A 225 -22.79 31.08 -4.40
N PHE A 226 -23.38 31.37 -5.57
CA PHE A 226 -23.43 30.42 -6.68
C PHE A 226 -22.02 30.06 -7.20
N VAL A 227 -21.16 31.05 -7.41
CA VAL A 227 -19.76 30.85 -7.81
C VAL A 227 -19.02 30.02 -6.77
N PHE A 228 -19.22 30.32 -5.49
CA PHE A 228 -18.59 29.59 -4.38
C PHE A 228 -19.03 28.13 -4.34
N LEU A 229 -20.35 27.86 -4.42
CA LEU A 229 -20.89 26.51 -4.41
C LEU A 229 -20.44 25.70 -5.64
N LEU A 230 -20.47 26.31 -6.83
CA LEU A 230 -20.03 25.67 -8.07
C LEU A 230 -18.52 25.38 -8.05
N GLY A 231 -17.71 26.34 -7.61
CA GLY A 231 -16.27 26.17 -7.45
C GLY A 231 -15.92 25.09 -6.43
N TYR A 232 -16.61 25.08 -5.28
CA TYR A 232 -16.43 24.05 -4.25
C TYR A 232 -16.80 22.65 -4.76
N PHE A 233 -17.95 22.53 -5.44
CA PHE A 233 -18.40 21.25 -6.00
C PHE A 233 -17.40 20.68 -7.03
N LEU A 234 -16.91 21.52 -7.94
CA LEU A 234 -15.94 21.10 -8.96
C LEU A 234 -14.57 20.74 -8.35
N PHE A 235 -14.09 21.54 -7.40
CA PHE A 235 -12.84 21.26 -6.68
C PHE A 235 -12.91 19.96 -5.87
N SER A 236 -14.02 19.74 -5.16
CA SER A 236 -14.23 18.56 -4.32
C SER A 236 -14.41 17.27 -5.14
N SER A 237 -14.96 17.34 -6.36
CA SER A 237 -15.38 16.15 -7.10
C SER A 237 -14.29 15.57 -8.01
N TYR A 238 -13.48 16.40 -8.68
CA TYR A 238 -12.62 15.90 -9.78
C TYR A 238 -11.12 16.09 -9.53
N THR A 239 -10.67 17.31 -9.19
CA THR A 239 -9.24 17.60 -9.00
C THR A 239 -8.69 17.00 -7.70
N SER A 240 -9.59 16.77 -6.74
CA SER A 240 -9.25 16.28 -5.41
C SER A 240 -8.76 14.83 -5.44
N GLN A 241 -9.48 13.85 -5.99
CA GLN A 241 -9.08 12.44 -5.88
C GLN A 241 -7.72 12.13 -6.51
N LEU A 242 -7.47 12.66 -7.72
CA LEU A 242 -6.20 12.51 -8.43
C LEU A 242 -5.02 13.07 -7.64
N TYR A 243 -5.20 14.25 -7.02
CA TYR A 243 -4.13 14.86 -6.25
C TYR A 243 -3.97 14.17 -4.89
N TRP A 244 -5.06 13.82 -4.21
CA TRP A 244 -5.00 13.33 -2.83
C TRP A 244 -4.59 11.88 -2.71
N ASP A 245 -4.94 11.01 -3.67
CA ASP A 245 -4.77 9.56 -3.54
C ASP A 245 -3.70 8.98 -4.49
N CYS A 246 -3.38 9.67 -5.59
CA CYS A 246 -2.37 9.22 -6.55
C CYS A 246 -0.99 9.83 -6.26
N LEU A 247 -0.25 9.25 -5.30
CA LEU A 247 1.08 9.74 -4.94
C LEU A 247 2.09 8.60 -4.73
N LEU A 248 3.36 8.92 -4.98
CA LEU A 248 4.49 8.05 -4.68
C LEU A 248 5.29 8.61 -3.52
N LEU A 249 5.48 7.79 -2.50
CA LEU A 249 6.35 8.06 -1.37
C LEU A 249 7.70 7.38 -1.58
N ARG A 250 8.76 8.10 -1.24
CA ARG A 250 10.06 7.51 -0.88
C ARG A 250 10.27 7.81 0.59
N GLU A 251 10.35 6.75 1.38
CA GLU A 251 10.33 6.88 2.84
C GLU A 251 9.08 7.67 3.25
N HIS A 252 9.22 8.85 3.86
CA HIS A 252 8.09 9.70 4.25
C HIS A 252 7.79 10.82 3.24
N GLU A 253 8.64 11.01 2.23
CA GLU A 253 8.59 12.15 1.32
C GLU A 253 7.81 11.84 0.06
N ILE A 254 6.96 12.79 -0.35
CA ILE A 254 6.21 12.71 -1.61
C ILE A 254 7.17 13.01 -2.75
N THR A 255 7.46 12.01 -3.56
CA THR A 255 8.34 12.13 -4.74
C THR A 255 7.58 12.51 -6.01
N GLU A 256 6.31 12.12 -6.11
CA GLU A 256 5.48 12.40 -7.28
C GLU A 256 4.00 12.53 -6.88
N GLN A 257 3.37 13.63 -7.30
CA GLN A 257 1.94 13.93 -7.07
C GLN A 257 1.42 14.91 -8.14
N PRO A 258 0.44 14.53 -8.99
CA PRO A 258 -0.08 13.18 -9.13
C PRO A 258 0.96 12.22 -9.73
N MET A 259 0.93 10.97 -9.31
CA MET A 259 1.77 9.89 -9.86
C MET A 259 1.48 9.65 -11.35
N LYS A 260 2.53 9.49 -12.17
CA LYS A 260 2.42 9.00 -13.56
C LYS A 260 2.54 7.48 -13.63
N ALA A 261 1.40 6.82 -13.77
CA ALA A 261 1.32 5.37 -13.70
C ALA A 261 2.14 4.65 -14.78
N GLU A 262 2.36 5.26 -15.96
CA GLU A 262 3.13 4.65 -17.06
C GLU A 262 4.61 4.44 -16.71
N ARG A 263 5.15 5.27 -15.81
CA ARG A 263 6.55 5.20 -15.38
C ARG A 263 6.72 4.53 -14.03
N ALA A 264 5.69 4.56 -13.19
CA ALA A 264 5.72 4.05 -11.82
C ALA A 264 6.29 2.63 -11.74
N GLY A 265 5.83 1.71 -12.60
CA GLY A 265 6.33 0.33 -12.64
C GLY A 265 7.84 0.25 -12.90
N SER A 266 8.35 0.99 -13.88
CA SER A 266 9.79 1.01 -14.21
C SER A 266 10.66 1.59 -13.07
N ILE A 267 10.12 2.55 -12.31
CA ILE A 267 10.82 3.13 -11.18
C ILE A 267 10.82 2.13 -10.02
N MET A 268 9.68 1.52 -9.70
CA MET A 268 9.57 0.48 -8.68
C MET A 268 10.53 -0.69 -8.93
N VAL A 269 10.68 -1.14 -10.18
CA VAL A 269 11.67 -2.19 -10.50
C VAL A 269 13.10 -1.73 -10.21
N ARG A 270 13.48 -0.50 -10.60
CA ARG A 270 14.82 0.04 -10.30
C ARG A 270 15.06 0.19 -8.80
N GLU A 271 14.06 0.64 -8.06
CA GLU A 271 14.11 0.78 -6.61
C GLU A 271 14.24 -0.58 -5.90
N ALA A 272 13.53 -1.60 -6.39
CA ALA A 272 13.66 -2.96 -5.89
C ALA A 272 15.06 -3.54 -6.14
N VAL A 273 15.61 -3.39 -7.37
CA VAL A 273 16.97 -3.83 -7.69
C VAL A 273 18.00 -3.09 -6.82
N SER A 274 17.90 -1.77 -6.72
CA SER A 274 18.80 -0.96 -5.89
C SER A 274 18.75 -1.35 -4.42
N PHE A 275 17.58 -1.73 -3.88
CA PHE A 275 17.48 -2.22 -2.52
C PHE A 275 18.16 -3.59 -2.34
N LEU A 276 18.01 -4.49 -3.30
CA LEU A 276 18.60 -5.83 -3.25
C LEU A 276 20.13 -5.84 -3.41
N GLU A 277 20.71 -4.80 -4.02
CA GLU A 277 22.16 -4.65 -4.23
C GLU A 277 22.91 -4.02 -3.03
N ARG A 278 22.20 -3.51 -2.02
CA ARG A 278 22.78 -2.94 -0.78
C ARG A 278 23.23 -4.02 0.19
#